data_AF-A0A5C3MXP3-F1
#
_entry.id   AF-A0A5C3MXP3-F1
#
_cell.length_a   1.000
_cell.length_b   1.000
_cell.length_c   1.000
_cell.angle_alpha   90.00
_cell.angle_beta   90.00
_cell.angle_gamma   90.00
#
_symmetry.space_group_name_H-M   'P 1'
#
loop_
_entity.id
_entity.type
_entity.pdbx_description
1 polymer ?
#
loop_
_entity_poly.entity_id
_entity_poly.type
_entity_poly.pdbx_seq_one_letter_code
_entity_poly.pdbx_strand_id
1 'polypeptide(L)'
;MHTLSIRLQQLPHHLLIQVQAHVRLASTGASGSQAQGQFAFPAHRNPTPHQIFHLPIGASQADIKARYYDLVRAHHPDSPSCRHLEPSERHARFQSIRTAYDVLTGKQAASRRSHNDWSSYPYEEHLDIMRRHQWARTAERERRAREGFGRAHHGYGAMGNEQVWTANPDDRWKDRVIITVGVISLLVGLTPAVLIKPHVLTEQRHLQASANLAEVRREAREYGLERRQAIRRRVQEHQMAVREEQLAAREKT
;
A
#
# COMPACT_ATOMS: atom_id res chain seq x y z
N MET A 1 34.54 50.11 29.36
CA MET A 1 33.87 50.30 28.06
C MET A 1 34.40 49.20 27.13
N HIS A 2 33.71 48.06 27.09
CA HIS A 2 32.86 47.62 25.96
C HIS A 2 33.67 47.51 24.65
N THR A 3 33.80 46.40 23.93
CA THR A 3 33.17 45.06 23.97
C THR A 3 33.89 44.18 22.93
N LEU A 4 34.15 42.92 23.31
CA LEU A 4 33.99 41.66 22.55
C LEU A 4 34.40 41.59 21.07
N SER A 5 35.49 40.85 20.86
CA SER A 5 35.80 40.07 19.66
C SER A 5 34.74 38.98 19.46
N ILE A 6 34.09 38.94 18.28
CA ILE A 6 33.22 37.83 17.86
C ILE A 6 33.64 37.36 16.47
N ARG A 7 34.03 36.09 16.46
CA ARG A 7 34.25 35.21 15.31
C ARG A 7 32.88 34.69 14.85
N LEU A 8 32.48 34.94 13.61
CA LEU A 8 31.38 34.23 12.92
C LEU A 8 31.91 33.88 11.52
N GLN A 9 32.31 32.62 11.28
CA GLN A 9 31.43 31.54 10.80
C GLN A 9 30.82 31.83 9.43
N GLN A 10 31.58 31.47 8.40
CA GLN A 10 31.21 30.55 7.32
C GLN A 10 29.75 30.06 7.35
N LEU A 11 28.94 30.48 6.37
CA LEU A 11 27.63 29.89 6.07
C LEU A 11 27.46 29.65 4.54
N PRO A 12 26.70 28.60 4.15
CA PRO A 12 26.73 27.98 2.81
C PRO A 12 25.86 28.67 1.74
N HIS A 13 26.33 28.63 0.49
CA HIS A 13 25.80 29.30 -0.71
C HIS A 13 24.50 28.74 -1.35
N HIS A 14 23.57 28.13 -0.61
CA HIS A 14 22.39 27.49 -1.27
C HIS A 14 21.03 28.17 -1.05
N LEU A 15 20.98 29.43 -0.62
CA LEU A 15 19.71 30.16 -0.48
C LEU A 15 19.79 31.56 -1.07
N LEU A 16 19.65 31.68 -2.39
CA LEU A 16 19.25 32.91 -3.08
C LEU A 16 18.65 32.59 -4.46
N ILE A 17 17.39 32.14 -4.51
CA ILE A 17 16.45 32.59 -5.55
C ILE A 17 15.11 32.82 -4.86
N GLN A 18 14.82 34.09 -4.62
CA GLN A 18 13.53 34.60 -4.17
C GLN A 18 12.50 34.52 -5.30
N VAL A 19 11.31 34.02 -4.93
CA VAL A 19 10.01 34.66 -5.11
C VAL A 19 9.88 35.59 -6.32
N GLN A 20 9.24 35.08 -7.38
CA GLN A 20 8.43 35.91 -8.27
C GLN A 20 7.01 35.35 -8.32
N ALA A 21 6.15 35.98 -7.52
CA ALA A 21 4.71 35.83 -7.58
C ALA A 21 4.20 36.45 -8.88
N HIS A 22 3.68 35.63 -9.79
CA HIS A 22 2.72 36.07 -10.80
C HIS A 22 1.35 35.53 -10.43
N VAL A 23 0.53 36.48 -9.98
CA VAL A 23 -0.92 36.48 -9.95
C VAL A 23 -1.49 35.76 -11.17
N ARG A 24 -2.12 34.60 -10.95
CA ARG A 24 -3.26 34.17 -11.74
C ARG A 24 -4.45 34.02 -10.83
N LEU A 25 -5.37 34.97 -11.01
CA LEU A 25 -6.71 35.01 -10.48
C LEU A 25 -7.38 33.64 -10.56
N ALA A 26 -8.17 33.35 -9.54
CA ALA A 26 -9.03 32.19 -9.41
C ALA A 26 -9.83 31.87 -10.69
N SER A 27 -9.62 30.67 -11.21
CA SER A 27 -10.74 29.86 -11.70
C SER A 27 -10.86 28.68 -10.75
N THR A 28 -11.81 28.82 -9.84
CA THR A 28 -12.41 27.76 -9.02
C THR A 28 -12.60 26.47 -9.82
N GLY A 29 -11.85 25.43 -9.45
CA GLY A 29 -12.09 24.06 -9.87
C GLY A 29 -12.12 23.19 -8.62
N ALA A 30 -13.21 23.26 -7.87
CA ALA A 30 -13.52 22.34 -6.79
C ALA A 30 -13.74 20.93 -7.38
N SER A 31 -12.67 20.21 -7.70
CA SER A 31 -12.74 18.83 -8.21
C SER A 31 -12.88 17.79 -7.07
N GLY A 32 -13.63 18.15 -6.02
CA GLY A 32 -14.04 17.25 -4.94
C GLY A 32 -15.54 16.90 -4.98
N SER A 33 -16.32 17.55 -5.85
CA SER A 33 -17.79 17.45 -5.82
C SER A 33 -18.46 17.24 -7.19
N GLN A 34 -17.70 17.15 -8.29
CA GLN A 34 -18.24 16.91 -9.64
C GLN A 34 -18.11 15.45 -10.15
N ALA A 35 -17.55 14.53 -9.35
CA ALA A 35 -17.46 13.13 -9.78
C ALA A 35 -18.83 12.44 -9.90
N GLN A 36 -19.89 12.99 -9.28
CA GLN A 36 -21.24 12.41 -9.35
C GLN A 36 -21.98 12.69 -10.67
N GLY A 37 -21.51 13.64 -11.48
CA GLY A 37 -22.14 13.99 -12.76
C GLY A 37 -21.30 13.70 -14.01
N GLN A 38 -19.98 13.51 -13.87
CA GLN A 38 -19.09 13.50 -15.03
C GLN A 38 -19.01 12.14 -15.75
N PHE A 39 -19.31 11.03 -15.05
CA PHE A 39 -19.27 9.68 -15.62
C PHE A 39 -20.51 8.88 -15.19
N ALA A 40 -21.68 9.35 -15.61
CA ALA A 40 -22.94 8.64 -15.38
C ALA A 40 -22.91 7.26 -16.06
N PHE A 41 -23.50 6.26 -15.41
CA PHE A 41 -23.59 4.93 -16.01
C PHE A 41 -24.56 4.96 -17.20
N PRO A 42 -24.25 4.32 -18.36
CA PRO A 42 -25.14 4.34 -19.52
C PRO A 42 -26.52 3.75 -19.20
N ALA A 43 -27.58 4.42 -19.65
CA ALA A 43 -28.96 4.03 -19.35
C ALA A 43 -29.50 2.89 -20.24
N HIS A 44 -28.81 2.54 -21.33
CA HIS A 44 -29.28 1.48 -22.24
C HIS A 44 -28.82 0.09 -21.82
N ARG A 45 -29.63 -0.93 -22.18
CA ARG A 45 -29.53 -2.31 -21.70
C ARG A 45 -28.17 -3.00 -21.94
N ASN A 46 -27.46 -2.66 -23.02
CA ASN A 46 -26.20 -3.31 -23.41
C ASN A 46 -25.11 -2.30 -23.78
N PRO A 47 -24.46 -1.66 -22.80
CA PRO A 47 -23.40 -0.71 -23.08
C PRO A 47 -22.10 -1.37 -23.52
N THR A 48 -21.47 -0.79 -24.54
CA THR A 48 -20.14 -1.24 -24.97
C THR A 48 -19.07 -0.82 -23.93
N PRO A 49 -17.96 -1.57 -23.80
CA PRO A 49 -16.90 -1.22 -22.85
C PRO A 49 -16.37 0.21 -22.98
N HIS A 50 -16.19 0.68 -24.23
CA HIS A 50 -15.75 2.05 -24.51
C HIS A 50 -16.77 3.11 -24.06
N GLN A 51 -18.08 2.82 -24.21
CA GLN A 51 -19.15 3.71 -23.73
C GLN A 51 -19.21 3.77 -22.20
N ILE A 52 -19.04 2.64 -21.50
CA ILE A 52 -18.97 2.62 -20.03
C ILE A 52 -17.80 3.48 -19.55
N PHE A 53 -16.66 3.39 -20.23
CA PHE A 53 -15.45 4.12 -19.87
C PHE A 53 -15.45 5.58 -20.35
N HIS A 54 -16.39 5.97 -21.23
CA HIS A 54 -16.40 7.30 -21.83
C HIS A 54 -15.03 7.64 -22.48
N LEU A 55 -14.42 6.64 -23.12
CA LEU A 55 -13.13 6.76 -23.78
C LEU A 55 -13.25 6.47 -25.28
N PRO A 56 -12.48 7.17 -26.14
CA PRO A 56 -12.46 6.88 -27.57
C PRO A 56 -11.87 5.48 -27.84
N ILE A 57 -12.22 4.93 -29.00
CA ILE A 57 -11.60 3.70 -29.51
C ILE A 57 -10.13 4.03 -29.80
N GLY A 58 -9.20 3.31 -29.17
CA GLY A 58 -7.76 3.58 -29.24
C GLY A 58 -7.15 4.31 -28.03
N ALA A 59 -7.93 4.54 -26.96
CA ALA A 59 -7.38 5.04 -25.70
C ALA A 59 -6.24 4.14 -25.17
N SER A 60 -5.23 4.76 -24.55
CA SER A 60 -4.08 4.03 -24.04
C SER A 60 -4.46 3.18 -22.81
N GLN A 61 -3.66 2.16 -22.50
CA GLN A 61 -3.87 1.34 -21.30
C GLN A 61 -3.74 2.16 -20.00
N ALA A 62 -2.94 3.23 -20.02
CA ALA A 62 -2.83 4.15 -18.90
C ALA A 62 -4.15 4.92 -18.68
N ASP A 63 -4.77 5.40 -19.76
CA ASP A 63 -6.05 6.12 -19.71
C ASP A 63 -7.19 5.22 -19.26
N ILE A 64 -7.22 3.97 -19.76
CA ILE A 64 -8.20 2.95 -19.33
C ILE A 64 -8.05 2.69 -17.83
N LYS A 65 -6.83 2.55 -17.33
CA LYS A 65 -6.57 2.33 -15.90
C LYS A 65 -6.95 3.54 -15.05
N ALA A 66 -6.61 4.74 -15.49
CA ALA A 66 -6.98 5.97 -14.78
C ALA A 66 -8.51 6.09 -14.67
N ARG A 67 -9.22 5.91 -15.79
CA ARG A 67 -10.68 5.95 -15.84
C ARG A 67 -11.34 4.84 -15.03
N TYR A 68 -10.75 3.65 -14.99
CA TYR A 68 -11.22 2.56 -14.14
C TYR A 68 -11.26 2.97 -12.66
N TYR A 69 -10.20 3.62 -12.15
CA TYR A 69 -10.18 4.07 -10.76
C TYR A 69 -11.25 5.14 -10.47
N ASP A 70 -11.47 6.08 -11.40
CA ASP A 70 -12.52 7.09 -11.27
C ASP A 70 -13.92 6.45 -11.20
N LEU A 71 -14.20 5.52 -12.11
CA LEU A 71 -15.48 4.81 -12.18
C LEU A 71 -15.70 3.92 -10.96
N VAL A 72 -14.69 3.20 -10.50
CA VAL A 72 -14.79 2.38 -9.29
C VAL A 72 -15.06 3.27 -8.07
N ARG A 73 -14.38 4.41 -7.92
CA ARG A 73 -14.64 5.32 -6.80
C ARG A 73 -16.07 5.87 -6.84
N ALA A 74 -16.60 6.17 -8.02
CA ALA A 74 -17.96 6.69 -8.19
C ALA A 74 -19.03 5.59 -8.01
N HIS A 75 -18.81 4.39 -8.55
CA HIS A 75 -19.81 3.32 -8.68
C HIS A 75 -19.56 2.10 -7.77
N HIS A 76 -18.68 2.18 -6.77
CA HIS A 76 -18.50 1.11 -5.79
C HIS A 76 -19.82 0.85 -5.05
N PRO A 77 -20.20 -0.42 -4.75
CA PRO A 77 -21.44 -0.73 -4.03
C PRO A 77 -21.54 -0.01 -2.67
N ASP A 78 -20.41 0.22 -2.01
CA ASP A 78 -20.33 0.95 -0.73
C ASP A 78 -20.15 2.47 -0.87
N SER A 79 -20.01 2.99 -2.10
CA SER A 79 -19.82 4.43 -2.34
C SER A 79 -21.09 5.21 -1.94
N PRO A 80 -20.96 6.38 -1.29
CA PRO A 80 -22.09 7.24 -0.98
C PRO A 80 -22.94 7.58 -2.21
N SER A 81 -22.31 7.71 -3.37
CA SER A 81 -22.95 8.01 -4.65
C SER A 81 -23.94 6.94 -5.11
N CYS A 82 -23.81 5.70 -4.66
CA CYS A 82 -24.64 4.59 -5.10
C CYS A 82 -25.71 4.18 -4.08
N ARG A 83 -25.71 4.74 -2.87
CA ARG A 83 -26.63 4.33 -1.78
C ARG A 83 -28.11 4.50 -2.11
N HIS A 84 -28.45 5.38 -3.05
CA HIS A 84 -29.82 5.62 -3.51
C HIS A 84 -30.32 4.55 -4.50
N LEU A 85 -29.42 3.71 -5.03
CA LEU A 85 -29.75 2.64 -5.95
C LEU A 85 -29.98 1.34 -5.20
N GLU A 86 -30.82 0.49 -5.77
CA GLU A 86 -31.11 -0.84 -5.25
C GLU A 86 -29.81 -1.69 -5.20
N PRO A 87 -29.60 -2.51 -4.15
CA PRO A 87 -28.36 -3.27 -3.98
C PRO A 87 -27.96 -4.12 -5.20
N SER A 88 -28.92 -4.79 -5.85
CA SER A 88 -28.64 -5.61 -7.03
C SER A 88 -28.18 -4.75 -8.22
N GLU A 89 -28.78 -3.57 -8.41
CA GLU A 89 -28.40 -2.65 -9.48
C GLU A 89 -26.99 -2.07 -9.28
N ARG A 90 -26.61 -1.73 -8.04
CA ARG A 90 -25.24 -1.31 -7.72
C ARG A 90 -24.22 -2.37 -8.09
N HIS A 91 -24.51 -3.61 -7.70
CA HIS A 91 -23.62 -4.73 -7.97
C HIS A 91 -23.53 -5.02 -9.47
N ALA A 92 -24.65 -4.97 -10.19
CA ALA A 92 -24.69 -5.12 -11.65
C ALA A 92 -23.87 -4.04 -12.37
N ARG A 93 -23.99 -2.77 -11.96
CA ARG A 93 -23.17 -1.67 -12.51
C ARG A 93 -21.69 -1.91 -12.25
N PHE A 94 -21.31 -2.27 -11.02
CA PHE A 94 -19.91 -2.56 -10.69
C PHE A 94 -19.34 -3.74 -11.50
N GLN A 95 -20.11 -4.82 -11.65
CA GLN A 95 -19.74 -5.96 -12.50
C GLN A 95 -19.55 -5.55 -13.96
N SER A 96 -20.45 -4.72 -14.51
CA SER A 96 -20.33 -4.24 -15.89
C SER A 96 -19.08 -3.38 -16.12
N ILE A 97 -18.68 -2.56 -15.15
CA ILE A 97 -17.44 -1.77 -15.21
C ILE A 97 -16.22 -2.70 -15.20
N ARG A 98 -16.21 -3.72 -14.34
CA ARG A 98 -15.13 -4.71 -14.27
C ARG A 98 -15.00 -5.52 -15.57
N THR A 99 -16.12 -6.03 -16.08
CA THR A 99 -16.13 -6.80 -17.34
C THR A 99 -15.65 -5.95 -18.52
N ALA A 100 -16.04 -4.67 -18.58
CA ALA A 100 -15.53 -3.74 -19.58
C ALA A 100 -14.01 -3.50 -19.46
N TYR A 101 -13.48 -3.35 -18.25
CA TYR A 101 -12.04 -3.25 -18.02
C TYR A 101 -11.29 -4.49 -18.53
N ASP A 102 -11.80 -5.69 -18.22
CA ASP A 102 -11.19 -6.95 -18.65
C ASP A 102 -11.19 -7.10 -20.18
N VAL A 103 -12.23 -6.61 -20.86
CA VAL A 103 -12.31 -6.57 -22.33
C VAL A 103 -11.26 -5.60 -22.89
N LEU A 104 -11.22 -4.37 -22.39
CA LEU A 104 -10.34 -3.30 -22.90
C LEU A 104 -8.85 -3.55 -22.64
N THR A 105 -8.53 -4.31 -21.60
CA THR A 105 -7.16 -4.71 -21.25
C THR A 105 -6.74 -6.05 -21.87
N GLY A 106 -7.65 -6.74 -22.57
CA GLY A 106 -7.39 -8.05 -23.18
C GLY A 106 -7.29 -9.21 -22.19
N LYS A 107 -7.67 -9.02 -20.92
CA LYS A 107 -7.61 -10.04 -19.86
C LYS A 107 -8.76 -11.04 -19.90
N GLN A 108 -9.76 -10.83 -20.74
CA GLN A 108 -10.97 -11.64 -20.80
C GLN A 108 -10.71 -13.13 -21.11
N ALA A 109 -9.62 -13.46 -21.82
CA ALA A 109 -9.21 -14.84 -22.05
C ALA A 109 -8.72 -15.57 -20.78
N ALA A 110 -8.15 -14.83 -19.81
CA ALA A 110 -7.71 -15.36 -18.53
C ALA A 110 -8.84 -15.33 -17.47
N SER A 111 -9.70 -14.30 -17.51
CA SER A 111 -10.74 -14.02 -16.51
C SER A 111 -11.89 -15.06 -16.50
N ARG A 112 -12.21 -15.73 -17.63
CA ARG A 112 -13.24 -16.79 -17.68
C ARG A 112 -12.97 -18.00 -16.76
N ARG A 113 -11.76 -18.15 -16.21
CA ARG A 113 -11.42 -19.21 -15.24
C ARG A 113 -11.59 -18.79 -13.77
N SER A 114 -11.87 -17.52 -13.48
CA SER A 114 -11.85 -16.97 -12.11
C SER A 114 -12.98 -15.97 -11.87
N HIS A 115 -14.23 -16.39 -12.05
CA HIS A 115 -15.39 -15.50 -11.92
C HIS A 115 -15.93 -15.38 -10.48
N ASN A 116 -15.56 -16.27 -9.55
CA ASN A 116 -16.24 -16.37 -8.25
C ASN A 116 -15.40 -16.02 -7.01
N ASP A 117 -14.19 -15.47 -7.16
CA ASP A 117 -13.37 -15.13 -5.99
C ASP A 117 -13.43 -13.62 -5.67
N TRP A 118 -14.27 -13.29 -4.68
CA TRP A 118 -14.49 -11.94 -4.16
C TRP A 118 -13.34 -11.45 -3.26
N SER A 119 -12.20 -12.16 -3.20
CA SER A 119 -11.05 -11.86 -2.33
C SER A 119 -9.78 -11.41 -3.06
N SER A 120 -9.71 -11.46 -4.40
CA SER A 120 -8.43 -11.23 -5.10
C SER A 120 -8.16 -9.75 -5.36
N TYR A 121 -7.53 -9.09 -4.39
CA TYR A 121 -6.82 -7.83 -4.63
C TYR A 121 -5.68 -8.07 -5.64
N PRO A 122 -5.37 -7.13 -6.55
CA PRO A 122 -4.29 -7.26 -7.55
C PRO A 122 -2.88 -7.49 -6.96
N TYR A 123 -2.73 -7.40 -5.63
CA TYR A 123 -1.51 -7.75 -4.91
C TYR A 123 -1.35 -9.27 -4.74
N GLU A 124 -2.43 -10.01 -4.51
CA GLU A 124 -2.42 -11.47 -4.32
C GLU A 124 -2.04 -12.21 -5.61
N GLU A 125 -2.58 -11.79 -6.75
CA GLU A 125 -2.23 -12.37 -8.06
C GLU A 125 -0.74 -12.18 -8.38
N HIS A 126 -0.18 -11.00 -8.06
CA HIS A 126 1.25 -10.75 -8.21
C HIS A 126 2.10 -11.64 -7.29
N LEU A 127 1.68 -11.83 -6.04
CA LEU A 127 2.34 -12.73 -5.10
C LEU A 127 2.27 -14.20 -5.53
N ASP A 128 1.15 -14.65 -6.09
CA ASP A 128 1.01 -16.00 -6.61
C ASP A 128 1.85 -16.23 -7.87
N ILE A 129 1.95 -15.22 -8.75
CA ILE A 129 2.87 -15.24 -9.89
C ILE A 129 4.32 -15.34 -9.39
N MET A 130 4.71 -14.54 -8.39
CA MET A 130 6.03 -14.61 -7.78
C MET A 130 6.29 -15.97 -7.10
N ARG A 131 5.31 -16.52 -6.39
CA ARG A 131 5.39 -17.84 -5.73
C ARG A 131 5.56 -18.97 -6.76
N ARG A 132 4.80 -18.93 -7.86
CA ARG A 132 4.93 -19.89 -8.97
C ARG A 132 6.27 -19.76 -9.68
N HIS A 133 6.78 -18.55 -9.90
CA HIS A 133 8.12 -18.36 -10.45
C HIS A 133 9.23 -18.87 -9.54
N GLN A 134 9.09 -18.67 -8.22
CA GLN A 134 10.03 -19.22 -7.24
C GLN A 134 9.97 -20.75 -7.22
N TRP A 135 8.79 -21.35 -7.18
CA TRP A 135 8.60 -22.79 -7.25
C TRP A 135 9.08 -23.40 -8.57
N ALA A 136 8.87 -22.73 -9.70
CA ALA A 136 9.39 -23.18 -10.99
C ALA A 136 10.93 -23.16 -11.01
N ARG A 137 11.56 -22.12 -10.45
CA ARG A 137 13.03 -22.03 -10.33
C ARG A 137 13.60 -23.08 -9.39
N THR A 138 12.95 -23.36 -8.26
CA THR A 138 13.40 -24.42 -7.34
C THR A 138 13.18 -25.80 -7.94
N ALA A 139 12.04 -26.04 -8.58
CA ALA A 139 11.74 -27.31 -9.25
C ALA A 139 12.68 -27.55 -10.45
N GLU A 140 13.06 -26.51 -11.20
CA GLU A 140 14.07 -26.61 -12.25
C GLU A 140 15.47 -26.90 -11.69
N ARG A 141 15.83 -26.29 -10.54
CA ARG A 141 17.09 -26.61 -9.85
C ARG A 141 17.10 -28.04 -9.33
N GLU A 142 16.00 -28.52 -8.77
CA GLU A 142 15.85 -29.92 -8.33
C GLU A 142 15.84 -30.90 -9.50
N ARG A 143 15.20 -30.57 -10.62
CA ARG A 143 15.28 -31.36 -11.86
C ARG A 143 16.70 -31.42 -12.39
N ARG A 144 17.40 -30.28 -12.48
CA ARG A 144 18.82 -30.24 -12.88
C ARG A 144 19.74 -30.93 -11.88
N ALA A 145 19.42 -30.94 -10.58
CA ALA A 145 20.18 -31.66 -9.57
C ALA A 145 19.93 -33.18 -9.65
N ARG A 146 18.69 -33.63 -9.89
CA ARG A 146 18.35 -35.04 -10.14
C ARG A 146 18.92 -35.54 -11.45
N GLU A 147 18.82 -34.76 -12.52
CA GLU A 147 19.42 -35.07 -13.83
C GLU A 147 20.96 -34.98 -13.77
N GLY A 148 21.52 -34.04 -13.00
CA GLY A 148 22.95 -33.90 -12.76
C GLY A 148 23.54 -35.08 -11.98
N PHE A 149 22.80 -35.64 -11.02
CA PHE A 149 23.17 -36.90 -10.35
C PHE A 149 22.99 -38.14 -11.22
N GLY A 150 22.02 -38.14 -12.14
CA GLY A 150 21.81 -39.23 -13.10
C GLY A 150 22.81 -39.24 -14.27
N ARG A 151 23.33 -38.08 -14.68
CA ARG A 151 24.30 -37.95 -15.79
C ARG A 151 25.75 -38.01 -15.34
N ALA A 152 26.03 -37.83 -14.04
CA ALA A 152 27.38 -37.95 -13.49
C ALA A 152 27.91 -39.40 -13.44
N HIS A 153 27.08 -40.42 -13.69
CA HIS A 153 27.50 -41.83 -13.67
C HIS A 153 27.56 -42.51 -15.04
N HIS A 154 27.08 -41.88 -16.11
CA HIS A 154 27.15 -42.41 -17.48
C HIS A 154 27.30 -41.27 -18.50
N GLY A 155 28.53 -40.99 -18.93
CA GLY A 155 28.75 -40.06 -20.04
C GLY A 155 30.09 -39.36 -20.07
N TYR A 156 31.20 -40.08 -19.91
CA TYR A 156 32.48 -39.60 -20.44
C TYR A 156 32.51 -39.93 -21.94
N GLY A 157 32.48 -38.91 -22.79
CA GLY A 157 32.89 -39.01 -24.18
C GLY A 157 31.82 -38.65 -25.22
N ALA A 158 31.57 -37.35 -25.41
CA ALA A 158 31.22 -36.81 -26.73
C ALA A 158 31.40 -35.29 -26.76
N MET A 159 32.30 -34.83 -27.64
CA MET A 159 32.56 -33.46 -28.08
C MET A 159 33.54 -32.58 -27.27
N GLY A 160 34.83 -32.74 -27.60
CA GLY A 160 35.66 -31.65 -28.13
C GLY A 160 35.94 -30.43 -27.25
N ASN A 161 36.87 -30.54 -26.31
CA ASN A 161 38.16 -29.82 -26.31
C ASN A 161 39.00 -30.40 -25.18
N GLU A 162 40.20 -30.85 -25.50
CA GLU A 162 41.08 -31.59 -24.61
C GLU A 162 41.72 -30.64 -23.58
N GLN A 163 40.99 -30.38 -22.49
CA GLN A 163 41.55 -29.87 -21.23
C GLN A 163 41.27 -30.93 -20.17
N VAL A 164 42.15 -31.93 -20.14
CA VAL A 164 42.20 -32.91 -19.05
C VAL A 164 42.43 -32.14 -17.76
N TRP A 165 41.43 -32.07 -16.88
CA TRP A 165 41.58 -31.47 -15.57
C TRP A 165 42.43 -32.42 -14.71
N THR A 166 43.75 -32.32 -14.83
CA THR A 166 44.68 -32.95 -13.90
C THR A 166 44.66 -32.11 -12.64
N ALA A 167 44.03 -32.61 -11.57
CA ALA A 167 44.12 -31.99 -10.26
C ALA A 167 45.60 -31.95 -9.87
N ASN A 168 46.24 -30.79 -10.01
CA ASN A 168 47.61 -30.63 -9.58
C ASN A 168 47.62 -30.72 -8.05
N PRO A 169 48.63 -31.37 -7.43
CA PRO A 169 48.74 -31.45 -5.98
C PRO A 169 48.70 -30.07 -5.29
N ASP A 170 49.06 -29.00 -6.02
CA ASP A 170 48.95 -27.59 -5.62
C ASP A 170 47.53 -27.04 -5.51
N ASP A 171 46.48 -27.73 -5.97
CA ASP A 171 45.11 -27.24 -5.83
C ASP A 171 44.44 -27.71 -4.53
N ARG A 172 44.99 -28.74 -3.88
CA ARG A 172 44.43 -29.27 -2.61
C ARG A 172 44.51 -28.27 -1.46
N TRP A 173 45.53 -27.42 -1.43
CA TRP A 173 45.64 -26.37 -0.41
C TRP A 173 44.66 -25.22 -0.70
N LYS A 174 44.44 -24.88 -1.98
CA LYS A 174 43.44 -23.88 -2.39
C LYS A 174 42.02 -24.34 -2.06
N ASP A 175 41.69 -25.60 -2.34
CA ASP A 175 40.41 -26.19 -1.96
C ASP A 175 40.18 -26.15 -0.46
N ARG A 176 41.21 -26.48 0.34
CA ARG A 176 41.12 -26.37 1.80
C ARG A 176 40.91 -24.93 2.26
N VAL A 177 41.58 -23.96 1.65
CA VAL A 177 41.40 -22.53 1.96
C VAL A 177 40.00 -22.06 1.59
N ILE A 178 39.47 -22.46 0.43
CA ILE A 178 38.11 -22.08 0.01
C ILE A 178 37.06 -22.64 0.97
N ILE A 179 37.22 -23.91 1.38
CA ILE A 179 36.31 -24.55 2.34
C ILE A 179 36.39 -23.87 3.72
N THR A 180 37.59 -23.60 4.23
CA THR A 180 37.74 -22.98 5.56
C THR A 180 37.21 -21.55 5.59
N VAL A 181 37.51 -20.75 4.56
CA VAL A 181 36.97 -19.38 4.43
C VAL A 181 35.45 -19.42 4.31
N GLY A 182 34.90 -20.36 3.53
CA GLY A 182 33.46 -20.55 3.40
C GLY A 182 32.78 -20.84 4.74
N VAL A 183 33.29 -21.81 5.49
CA VAL A 183 32.75 -22.19 6.81
C VAL A 183 32.88 -21.05 7.82
N ILE A 184 34.01 -20.35 7.86
CA ILE A 184 34.21 -19.20 8.76
C ILE A 184 33.23 -18.08 8.42
N SER A 185 33.04 -17.76 7.14
CA SER A 185 32.08 -16.73 6.72
C SER A 185 30.65 -17.08 7.11
N LEU A 186 30.29 -18.37 7.04
CA LEU A 186 28.98 -18.87 7.43
C LEU A 186 28.77 -18.72 8.94
N LEU A 187 29.77 -19.08 9.75
CA LEU A 187 29.72 -18.94 11.21
C LEU A 187 29.60 -17.48 11.65
N VAL A 188 30.39 -16.58 11.05
CA VAL A 188 30.35 -15.13 11.31
C VAL A 188 29.02 -14.52 10.87
N GLY A 189 28.48 -14.94 9.71
CA GLY A 189 27.21 -14.45 9.20
C GLY A 189 25.99 -14.89 10.02
N LEU A 190 26.04 -16.08 10.62
CA LEU A 190 24.97 -16.62 11.47
C LEU A 190 25.06 -16.16 12.93
N THR A 191 26.18 -15.57 13.36
CA THR A 191 26.37 -15.17 14.76
C THR A 191 25.32 -14.17 15.26
N PRO A 192 24.93 -13.12 14.48
CA PRO A 192 23.90 -12.17 14.90
C PRO A 192 22.52 -12.82 15.07
N ALA A 193 22.16 -13.79 14.21
CA ALA A 193 20.86 -14.44 14.25
C ALA A 193 20.68 -15.36 15.46
N VAL A 194 21.77 -15.94 15.96
CA VAL A 194 21.76 -16.85 17.12
C VAL A 194 21.92 -16.09 18.44
N LEU A 195 22.75 -15.05 18.48
CA LEU A 195 23.00 -14.27 19.70
C LEU A 195 21.92 -13.21 19.98
N ILE A 196 21.34 -12.59 18.94
CA ILE A 196 20.29 -11.59 19.11
C ILE A 196 18.95 -12.35 19.13
N LYS A 197 18.50 -12.77 20.32
CA LYS A 197 17.19 -13.42 20.50
C LYS A 197 16.06 -12.46 20.10
N PRO A 198 15.42 -12.61 18.91
CA PRO A 198 14.46 -11.64 18.41
C PRO A 198 13.15 -11.64 19.23
N HIS A 199 12.87 -12.72 19.94
CA HIS A 199 11.68 -12.88 20.77
C HIS A 199 11.58 -11.86 21.91
N VAL A 200 12.72 -11.47 22.51
CA VAL A 200 12.74 -10.51 23.62
C VAL A 200 12.35 -9.10 23.13
N LEU A 201 12.75 -8.73 21.92
CA LEU A 201 12.41 -7.43 21.34
C LEU A 201 10.93 -7.34 20.98
N THR A 202 10.31 -8.43 20.50
CA THR A 202 8.87 -8.46 20.24
C THR A 202 8.07 -8.38 21.52
N GLU A 203 8.48 -9.07 22.57
CA GLU A 203 7.75 -9.10 23.85
C GLU A 203 7.80 -7.75 24.56
N GLN A 204 8.95 -7.07 24.52
CA GLN A 204 9.07 -5.68 25.00
C GLN A 204 8.13 -4.71 24.27
N ARG A 205 7.94 -4.87 22.96
CA ARG A 205 7.00 -4.03 22.19
C ARG A 205 5.55 -4.27 22.60
N HIS A 206 5.16 -5.52 22.87
CA HIS A 206 3.81 -5.84 23.35
C HIS A 206 3.54 -5.28 24.74
N LEU A 207 4.54 -5.32 25.64
CA LEU A 207 4.44 -4.73 26.97
C LEU A 207 4.35 -3.19 26.91
N GLN A 208 5.15 -2.54 26.07
CA GLN A 208 5.06 -1.09 25.87
C GLN A 208 3.72 -0.67 25.25
N ALA A 209 3.24 -1.42 24.26
CA ALA A 209 1.95 -1.15 23.63
C ALA A 209 0.79 -1.29 24.62
N SER A 210 0.81 -2.30 25.50
CA SER A 210 -0.24 -2.47 26.52
C SER A 210 -0.19 -1.39 27.59
N ALA A 211 1.01 -0.96 28.00
CA ALA A 211 1.21 0.16 28.93
C ALA A 211 0.66 1.48 28.35
N ASN A 212 1.03 1.82 27.11
CA ASN A 212 0.55 3.02 26.43
C ASN A 212 -0.98 3.00 26.26
N LEU A 213 -1.56 1.84 25.94
CA LEU A 213 -3.00 1.72 25.80
C LEU A 213 -3.72 1.90 27.15
N ALA A 214 -3.15 1.36 28.23
CA ALA A 214 -3.67 1.56 29.59
C ALA A 214 -3.62 3.04 30.01
N GLU A 215 -2.55 3.75 29.68
CA GLU A 215 -2.39 5.19 29.91
C GLU A 215 -3.44 6.00 29.14
N VAL A 216 -3.58 5.76 27.83
CA VAL A 216 -4.60 6.43 26.99
C VAL A 216 -6.02 6.18 27.51
N ARG A 217 -6.32 4.98 28.01
CA ARG A 217 -7.63 4.68 28.63
C ARG A 217 -7.86 5.45 29.92
N ARG A 218 -6.82 5.73 30.71
CA ARG A 218 -6.94 6.54 31.92
C ARG A 218 -7.20 8.00 31.56
N GLU A 219 -6.39 8.56 30.67
CA GLU A 219 -6.55 9.96 30.21
C GLU A 219 -7.92 10.20 29.56
N ALA A 220 -8.39 9.27 28.72
CA ALA A 220 -9.71 9.39 28.09
C ALA A 220 -10.86 9.42 29.12
N ARG A 221 -10.73 8.74 30.26
CA ARG A 221 -11.73 8.79 31.34
C ARG A 221 -11.71 10.14 32.04
N GLU A 222 -10.53 10.66 32.36
CA GLU A 222 -10.35 11.96 33.01
C GLU A 222 -10.90 13.08 32.12
N TYR A 223 -10.47 13.14 30.86
CA TYR A 223 -10.97 14.12 29.90
C TYR A 223 -12.48 13.99 29.65
N GLY A 224 -13.00 12.76 29.64
CA GLY A 224 -14.43 12.50 29.53
C GLY A 224 -15.25 12.97 30.74
N LEU A 225 -14.66 13.03 31.94
CA LEU A 225 -15.30 13.58 33.13
C LEU A 225 -15.27 15.11 33.11
N GLU A 226 -14.13 15.72 32.77
CA GLU A 226 -13.98 17.17 32.63
C GLU A 226 -14.95 17.74 31.59
N ARG A 227 -15.06 17.09 30.43
CA ARG A 227 -15.99 17.51 29.38
C ARG A 227 -17.45 17.44 29.84
N ARG A 228 -17.80 16.41 30.62
CA ARG A 228 -19.15 16.27 31.19
C ARG A 228 -19.45 17.36 32.23
N GLN A 229 -18.47 17.72 33.06
CA GLN A 229 -18.62 18.82 34.01
C GLN A 229 -18.77 20.17 33.31
N ALA A 230 -17.94 20.45 32.28
CA ALA A 230 -18.04 21.67 31.49
C ALA A 230 -19.40 21.79 30.78
N ILE A 231 -19.93 20.69 30.23
CA ILE A 231 -21.27 20.67 29.63
C ILE A 231 -22.34 20.96 30.68
N ARG A 232 -22.30 20.29 31.84
CA ARG A 232 -23.27 20.54 32.94
C ARG A 232 -23.27 22.01 33.37
N ARG A 233 -22.09 22.62 33.49
CA ARG A 233 -21.96 24.04 33.84
C ARG A 233 -22.63 24.95 32.80
N ARG A 234 -22.34 24.75 31.52
CA ARG A 234 -22.97 25.52 30.42
C ARG A 234 -24.49 25.34 30.38
N VAL A 235 -24.99 24.14 30.66
CA VAL A 235 -26.43 23.86 30.74
C VAL A 235 -27.08 24.60 31.91
N GLN A 236 -26.44 24.61 33.08
CA GLN A 236 -26.95 25.36 34.24
C GLN A 236 -26.97 26.87 33.99
N GLU A 237 -25.90 27.42 33.43
CA GLU A 237 -25.82 28.84 33.05
C GLU A 237 -26.94 29.21 32.07
N HIS A 238 -27.19 28.36 31.06
CA HIS A 238 -28.28 28.59 30.10
C HIS A 238 -29.68 28.50 30.75
N GLN A 239 -29.90 27.55 31.66
CA GLN A 239 -31.17 27.44 32.39
C GLN A 239 -31.45 28.65 33.28
N MET A 240 -30.42 29.21 33.92
CA MET A 240 -30.56 30.42 34.74
C MET A 240 -30.92 31.64 33.87
N ALA A 241 -30.23 31.83 32.74
CA ALA A 241 -30.53 32.92 31.81
C ALA A 241 -31.99 32.84 31.28
N VAL A 242 -32.44 31.65 30.87
CA VAL A 242 -33.84 31.44 30.42
C VAL A 242 -34.84 31.75 31.55
N ARG A 243 -34.53 31.37 32.79
CA ARG A 243 -35.40 31.64 33.94
C ARG A 243 -35.45 33.14 34.25
N GLU A 244 -34.32 33.86 34.17
CA GLU A 244 -34.27 35.31 34.33
C GLU A 244 -35.08 36.03 33.25
N GLU A 245 -34.97 35.61 31.99
CA GLU A 245 -35.78 36.16 30.89
C GLU A 245 -37.28 35.96 31.12
N GLN A 246 -37.70 34.78 31.62
CA GLN A 246 -39.10 34.51 31.94
C GLN A 246 -39.64 35.37 33.09
N LEU A 247 -38.82 35.63 34.12
CA LEU A 247 -39.20 36.52 35.23
C LEU A 247 -39.33 37.97 34.75
N ALA A 248 -38.36 38.46 33.96
CA ALA A 248 -38.40 39.80 33.40
C ALA A 248 -39.58 40.01 32.42
N ALA A 249 -40.01 38.95 31.70
CA ALA A 249 -41.19 38.99 30.86
C ALA A 249 -42.49 39.08 31.69
N ARG A 250 -42.55 38.38 32.84
CA ARG A 250 -43.70 38.40 33.75
C ARG A 250 -43.88 39.75 34.48
N GLU A 251 -42.80 40.44 34.81
CA GLU A 251 -42.88 41.77 35.46
C GLU A 251 -43.38 42.88 34.51
N LYS A 252 -43.34 42.64 33.19
CA LYS A 252 -43.79 43.60 32.17
C LYS A 252 -45.27 43.47 31.78
N THR A 253 -45.95 42.42 32.23
CA THR A 253 -47.39 42.18 32.02
C THR A 253 -48.18 42.55 33.26
#